data_AF-A0A484C685-F1
#
_entry.id   AF-A0A484C685-F1
#
_cell.length_a   1.000
_cell.length_b   1.000
_cell.length_c   1.000
_cell.angle_alpha   90.00
_cell.angle_beta   90.00
_cell.angle_gamma   90.00
#
_symmetry.space_group_name_H-M   'P 1'
#
loop_
_entity.id
_entity.type
_entity.pdbx_description
1 polymer ?
#
loop_
_entity_poly.entity_id
_entity_poly.type
_entity_poly.pdbx_seq_one_letter_code
_entity_poly.pdbx_strand_id
1 'polypeptide(L)'
;MVKVQLAGPWEQRSEPAFVQKALPCPPCQVPIPTACFGEHEVSPVPCHLQGPFSCRRPCGRPLTCGNHTCSVECHLVAGGNKCEVCDEGCSKPRPPGCPHACSRPCHPGNCPPCSQMIRQRCHCKISMLYVECTKLTSAAEQTKVELGSCNNQCPKELSCGHRCKQVCHPGVCEEKCQQKVKLRCPCKRLKKEFPCSLSDQCVVQCDEACRDQQRKVSQVKEAEQRAAQEEEQKKLQEELEAFEKRQQRGGGRRSKKRGRREEVEEEGGGGRWWRRCGVLVLVPLGGALLSAAAFYLLNTA
;
A
#
# COMPACT_ATOMS: atom_id res chain seq x y z
N MET A 1 96.61 3.88 44.96
CA MET A 1 96.45 3.78 46.43
C MET A 1 96.48 5.20 47.00
N VAL A 2 95.31 5.78 47.26
CA VAL A 2 95.19 7.10 47.92
C VAL A 2 95.20 6.84 49.41
N LYS A 3 96.19 7.37 50.14
CA LYS A 3 96.23 7.30 51.61
C LYS A 3 95.07 8.14 52.16
N VAL A 4 94.04 7.47 52.68
CA VAL A 4 93.02 8.12 53.48
C VAL A 4 93.64 8.43 54.84
N GLN A 5 93.82 9.72 55.15
CA GLN A 5 94.17 10.15 56.49
C GLN A 5 92.91 10.04 57.36
N LEU A 6 92.99 9.21 58.42
CA LEU A 6 91.96 9.09 59.44
C LEU A 6 92.06 10.32 60.36
N ALA A 7 91.09 11.23 60.26
CA ALA A 7 91.01 12.41 61.12
C ALA A 7 90.64 12.01 62.56
N GLY A 8 91.25 12.67 63.55
CA GLY A 8 91.04 12.41 64.97
C GLY A 8 89.71 12.94 65.51
N PRO A 9 89.27 12.53 66.72
CA PRO A 9 87.95 12.90 67.29
C PRO A 9 87.73 14.39 67.56
N TRP A 10 88.78 15.21 67.47
CA TRP A 10 88.79 16.64 67.77
C TRP A 10 89.21 17.52 66.57
N GLU A 11 89.40 16.92 65.39
CA GLU A 11 89.76 17.65 64.17
C GLU A 11 88.50 18.30 63.57
N GLN A 12 88.34 19.61 63.77
CA GLN A 12 87.31 20.40 63.12
C GLN A 12 87.59 20.42 61.60
N ARG A 13 86.71 19.74 60.84
CA ARG A 13 86.71 19.79 59.38
C ARG A 13 86.65 21.26 58.93
N SER A 14 87.72 21.74 58.29
CA SER A 14 87.89 23.14 57.89
C SER A 14 87.22 23.51 56.57
N GLU A 15 86.52 22.57 55.93
CA GLU A 15 85.69 22.88 54.76
C GLU A 15 84.26 23.16 55.26
N PRO A 16 83.76 24.41 55.15
CA PRO A 16 82.35 24.64 55.41
C PRO A 16 81.57 23.77 54.43
N ALA A 17 80.72 22.89 54.96
CA ALA A 17 79.75 22.19 54.13
C ALA A 17 78.83 23.26 53.52
N PHE A 18 79.15 23.72 52.31
CA PHE A 18 78.29 24.59 51.53
C PHE A 18 77.03 23.81 51.20
N VAL A 19 76.02 23.93 52.08
CA VAL A 19 74.69 23.42 51.79
C VAL A 19 74.07 24.38 50.79
N GLN A 20 74.18 24.07 49.50
CA GLN A 20 73.41 24.75 48.48
C GLN A 20 71.93 24.53 48.77
N LYS A 21 71.24 25.59 49.20
CA LYS A 21 69.79 25.61 49.37
C LYS A 21 69.21 26.46 48.25
N ALA A 22 68.29 25.92 47.47
CA ALA A 22 67.55 26.67 46.46
C ALA A 22 66.53 27.58 47.17
N LEU A 23 66.87 28.86 47.37
CA LEU A 23 65.94 29.86 47.84
C LEU A 23 65.06 30.34 46.66
N PRO A 24 63.76 30.65 46.88
CA PRO A 24 62.92 31.24 45.84
C PRO A 24 63.53 32.59 45.43
N CYS A 25 63.75 32.77 44.13
CA CYS A 25 64.27 34.04 43.63
C CYS A 25 63.22 35.16 43.80
N PRO A 26 63.64 36.41 44.09
CA PRO A 26 62.74 37.58 44.03
C PRO A 26 62.17 37.73 42.61
N PRO A 27 61.06 38.48 42.40
CA PRO A 27 60.36 38.56 41.11
C PRO A 27 61.29 39.03 39.99
N CYS A 28 61.88 38.07 39.28
CA CYS A 28 62.89 38.28 38.26
C CYS A 28 62.24 38.65 36.93
N GLN A 29 62.68 39.75 36.32
CA GLN A 29 62.17 40.27 35.04
C GLN A 29 62.96 39.78 33.82
N VAL A 30 63.94 38.89 34.02
CA VAL A 30 64.73 38.34 32.91
C VAL A 30 63.79 37.58 31.96
N PRO A 31 63.78 37.91 30.65
CA PRO A 31 62.94 37.24 29.67
C PRO A 31 63.48 35.85 29.38
N ILE A 32 62.64 34.83 29.56
CA ILE A 32 62.97 33.43 29.26
C ILE A 32 62.10 32.96 28.09
N PRO A 33 62.69 32.32 27.06
CA PRO A 33 61.91 31.74 25.97
C PRO A 33 61.00 30.63 26.52
N THR A 34 59.70 30.86 26.48
CA THR A 34 58.69 29.95 27.05
C THR A 34 57.67 29.61 25.97
N ALA A 35 57.29 28.34 25.85
CA ALA A 35 56.27 27.89 24.92
C ALA A 35 54.85 28.05 25.52
N CYS A 36 53.85 28.33 24.69
CA CYS A 36 52.44 28.35 25.13
C CYS A 36 51.89 26.94 25.44
N PHE A 37 50.71 26.82 26.05
CA PHE A 37 50.07 25.52 26.41
C PHE A 37 49.90 24.54 25.24
N GLY A 38 49.76 25.07 24.02
CA GLY A 38 49.56 24.32 22.79
C GLY A 38 50.80 24.23 21.90
N GLU A 39 51.97 24.69 22.36
CA GLU A 39 53.23 24.73 21.59
C GLU A 39 53.11 25.48 20.23
N HIS A 40 52.13 26.38 20.09
CA HIS A 40 51.92 27.17 18.87
C HIS A 40 53.03 28.20 18.60
N GLU A 41 53.57 28.81 19.66
CA GLU A 41 54.63 29.81 19.60
C GLU A 41 55.48 29.82 20.89
N VAL A 42 56.69 30.37 20.77
CA VAL A 42 57.61 30.62 21.88
C VAL A 42 57.72 32.13 22.06
N SER A 43 57.38 32.64 23.24
CA SER A 43 57.46 34.07 23.56
C SER A 43 58.33 34.33 24.80
N PRO A 44 58.99 35.50 24.90
CA PRO A 44 59.78 35.85 26.06
C PRO A 44 58.88 36.20 27.24
N VAL A 45 58.83 35.35 28.27
CA VAL A 45 58.06 35.57 29.50
C VAL A 45 59.01 35.87 30.66
N PRO A 46 58.69 36.82 31.57
CA PRO A 46 59.49 37.07 32.75
C PRO A 46 59.69 35.82 33.61
N CYS A 47 60.92 35.60 34.09
CA CYS A 47 61.31 34.44 34.90
C CYS A 47 60.40 34.15 36.10
N HIS A 48 59.85 35.17 36.78
CA HIS A 48 58.93 34.95 37.90
C HIS A 48 57.53 34.42 37.51
N LEU A 49 57.13 34.53 36.24
CA LEU A 49 55.89 33.98 35.69
C LEU A 49 56.14 32.66 34.95
N GLN A 50 57.25 31.98 35.28
CA GLN A 50 57.67 30.74 34.66
C GLN A 50 56.52 29.73 34.57
N GLY A 51 56.03 29.51 33.35
CA GLY A 51 54.94 28.61 33.06
C GLY A 51 54.41 28.81 31.64
N PRO A 52 53.82 27.76 31.03
CA PRO A 52 53.18 27.92 29.73
C PRO A 52 52.03 28.94 29.82
N PHE A 53 51.94 29.84 28.83
CA PHE A 53 50.91 30.87 28.74
C PHE A 53 49.89 30.55 27.63
N SER A 54 48.77 31.28 27.59
CA SER A 54 47.79 31.21 26.49
C SER A 54 48.14 32.23 25.39
N CYS A 55 48.49 31.76 24.20
CA CYS A 55 48.81 32.62 23.05
C CYS A 55 47.57 33.20 22.32
N ARG A 56 46.36 32.96 22.85
CA ARG A 56 45.04 33.34 22.28
C ARG A 56 44.71 32.79 20.89
N ARG A 57 45.60 32.00 20.29
CA ARG A 57 45.31 31.24 19.06
C ARG A 57 44.35 30.07 19.37
N PRO A 58 43.56 29.59 18.40
CA PRO A 58 42.74 28.40 18.61
C PRO A 58 43.63 27.21 18.98
N CYS A 59 43.17 26.39 19.92
CA CYS A 59 43.89 25.24 20.47
C CYS A 59 44.34 24.28 19.36
N GLY A 60 43.49 24.01 18.37
CA GLY A 60 43.82 23.21 17.18
C GLY A 60 43.97 21.71 17.44
N ARG A 61 43.83 21.24 18.69
CA ARG A 61 43.90 19.81 19.02
C ARG A 61 42.71 19.05 18.42
N PRO A 62 42.92 17.85 17.87
CA PRO A 62 41.83 17.05 17.31
C PRO A 62 40.84 16.63 18.41
N LEU A 63 39.56 16.85 18.16
CA LEU A 63 38.48 16.45 19.06
C LEU A 63 38.28 14.92 18.99
N THR A 64 37.55 14.38 19.96
CA THR A 64 37.23 12.94 20.05
C THR A 64 36.47 12.41 18.83
N CYS A 65 35.81 13.29 18.06
CA CYS A 65 35.13 12.94 16.82
C CYS A 65 36.10 12.64 15.65
N GLY A 66 37.37 13.03 15.75
CA GLY A 66 38.42 12.76 14.79
C GLY A 66 38.40 13.60 13.51
N ASN A 67 37.36 14.40 13.26
CA ASN A 67 37.24 15.24 12.05
C ASN A 67 37.29 16.75 12.34
N HIS A 68 37.09 17.17 13.59
CA HIS A 68 37.10 18.58 13.97
C HIS A 68 38.23 18.86 14.97
N THR A 69 38.63 20.13 15.04
CA THR A 69 39.68 20.62 15.94
C THR A 69 39.10 21.61 16.93
N CYS A 70 39.71 21.70 18.12
CA CYS A 70 39.28 22.60 19.18
C CYS A 70 39.50 24.07 18.76
N SER A 71 38.40 24.82 18.68
CA SER A 71 38.35 26.25 18.35
C SER A 71 38.57 27.16 19.56
N VAL A 72 38.45 26.62 20.78
CA VAL A 72 38.73 27.33 22.04
C VAL A 72 40.15 27.90 22.01
N GLU A 73 40.34 29.11 22.54
CA GLU A 73 41.66 29.71 22.72
C GLU A 73 42.62 28.76 23.45
N CYS A 74 43.92 28.90 23.15
CA CYS A 74 44.99 28.07 23.70
C CYS A 74 44.88 27.96 25.22
N HIS A 75 44.47 26.77 25.69
CA HIS A 75 44.23 26.48 27.09
C HIS A 75 45.01 25.25 27.54
N LEU A 76 45.17 25.09 28.85
CA LEU A 76 45.77 23.92 29.44
C LEU A 76 44.81 22.72 29.32
N VAL A 77 45.29 21.61 28.75
CA VAL A 77 44.53 20.35 28.63
C VAL A 77 44.97 19.37 29.73
N ALA A 78 44.81 19.77 30.98
CA ALA A 78 45.12 18.96 32.17
C ALA A 78 44.27 19.44 33.35
N GLY A 79 43.96 18.55 34.31
CA GLY A 79 43.30 18.94 35.56
C GLY A 79 41.83 19.36 35.46
N GLY A 80 41.06 18.78 34.52
CA GLY A 80 39.62 19.05 34.37
C GLY A 80 39.26 19.99 33.21
N ASN A 81 40.22 20.79 32.72
CA ASN A 81 40.07 21.59 31.51
C ASN A 81 40.30 20.72 30.27
N LYS A 82 39.23 20.29 29.61
CA LYS A 82 39.28 19.49 28.38
C LYS A 82 38.96 20.35 27.17
N CYS A 83 39.41 19.93 25.99
CA CYS A 83 38.96 20.53 24.74
C CYS A 83 37.42 20.42 24.63
N GLU A 84 36.83 21.31 23.85
CA GLU A 84 35.39 21.32 23.60
C GLU A 84 34.88 19.99 22.99
N VAL A 85 33.61 19.69 23.20
CA VAL A 85 32.96 18.56 22.56
C VAL A 85 32.39 19.02 21.23
N CYS A 86 32.55 18.20 20.20
CA CYS A 86 31.96 18.51 18.91
C CYS A 86 30.43 18.28 18.95
N ASP A 87 29.67 19.37 18.88
CA ASP A 87 28.20 19.33 18.78
C ASP A 87 27.69 19.43 17.33
N GLU A 88 28.61 19.50 16.36
CA GLU A 88 28.24 19.53 14.94
C GLU A 88 27.69 18.18 14.45
N GLY A 89 26.75 18.26 13.50
CA GLY A 89 26.20 17.09 12.81
C GLY A 89 27.23 16.39 11.92
N CYS A 90 27.05 15.10 11.68
CA CYS A 90 27.95 14.36 10.78
C CYS A 90 27.69 14.73 9.31
N SER A 91 28.64 15.43 8.69
CA SER A 91 28.62 15.82 7.26
C SER A 91 29.19 14.77 6.30
N LYS A 92 29.55 13.58 6.80
CA LYS A 92 30.11 12.52 5.94
C LYS A 92 29.03 11.97 5.00
N PRO A 93 29.30 11.87 3.68
CA PRO A 93 28.35 11.28 2.76
C PRO A 93 28.14 9.81 3.12
N ARG A 94 26.88 9.37 3.10
CA ARG A 94 26.52 7.96 3.27
C ARG A 94 26.91 7.16 2.01
N PRO A 95 27.05 5.82 2.11
CA PRO A 95 27.29 4.98 0.94
C PRO A 95 26.26 5.21 -0.19
N PRO A 96 26.66 4.94 -1.45
CA PRO A 96 25.83 5.24 -2.61
C PRO A 96 24.47 4.56 -2.51
N GLY A 97 23.40 5.33 -2.76
CA GLY A 97 22.01 4.88 -2.67
C GLY A 97 21.23 5.37 -1.46
N CYS A 98 21.89 5.94 -0.45
CA CYS A 98 21.22 6.61 0.67
C CYS A 98 21.28 8.14 0.52
N PRO A 99 20.16 8.83 0.22
CA PRO A 99 20.14 10.29 0.09
C PRO A 99 20.06 11.03 1.44
N HIS A 100 20.02 10.30 2.56
CA HIS A 100 19.76 10.87 3.87
C HIS A 100 21.04 11.34 4.58
N ALA A 101 20.96 12.46 5.29
CA ALA A 101 22.03 12.88 6.19
C ALA A 101 22.18 11.89 7.37
N CYS A 102 23.35 11.85 7.99
CA CYS A 102 23.52 11.11 9.23
C CYS A 102 22.83 11.86 10.38
N SER A 103 21.96 11.18 11.13
CA SER A 103 21.26 11.78 12.27
C SER A 103 22.11 11.86 13.54
N ARG A 104 23.34 11.32 13.50
CA ARG A 104 24.26 11.37 14.63
C ARG A 104 25.13 12.64 14.58
N PRO A 105 25.55 13.14 15.76
CA PRO A 105 26.63 14.11 15.81
C PRO A 105 27.91 13.53 15.19
N CYS A 106 28.88 14.40 14.93
CA CYS A 106 30.17 14.02 14.38
C CYS A 106 30.76 12.83 15.16
N HIS A 107 31.07 11.76 14.44
CA HIS A 107 31.55 10.52 15.03
C HIS A 107 32.79 10.02 14.30
N PRO A 108 33.66 9.28 15.00
CA PRO A 108 34.75 8.58 14.37
C PRO A 108 34.22 7.42 13.50
N GLY A 109 34.93 7.08 12.43
CA GLY A 109 34.60 5.94 11.56
C GLY A 109 33.41 6.16 10.60
N ASN A 110 32.84 5.03 10.15
CA ASN A 110 31.74 4.97 9.19
C ASN A 110 30.38 5.27 9.83
N CYS A 111 29.46 5.85 9.07
CA CYS A 111 28.10 6.15 9.54
C CYS A 111 27.34 4.84 9.85
N PRO A 112 26.53 4.78 10.93
CA PRO A 112 25.66 3.65 11.19
C PRO A 112 24.61 3.47 10.08
N PRO A 113 24.00 2.28 9.92
CA PRO A 113 22.96 2.05 8.92
C PRO A 113 21.79 3.05 9.02
N CYS A 114 21.23 3.44 7.89
CA CYS A 114 20.12 4.41 7.81
C CYS A 114 18.79 3.78 8.24
N SER A 115 18.16 4.29 9.30
CA SER A 115 16.83 3.86 9.76
C SER A 115 15.67 4.66 9.16
N GLN A 116 15.93 5.57 8.22
CA GLN A 116 14.88 6.38 7.61
C GLN A 116 14.08 5.58 6.58
N MET A 117 12.80 5.90 6.46
CA MET A 117 11.88 5.27 5.51
C MET A 117 11.90 6.02 4.17
N ILE A 118 12.16 5.31 3.08
CA ILE A 118 12.04 5.82 1.72
C ILE A 118 10.61 5.57 1.23
N ARG A 119 10.01 6.62 0.69
CA ARG A 119 8.72 6.54 0.00
C ARG A 119 8.95 6.19 -1.47
N GLN A 120 8.49 5.02 -1.91
CA GLN A 120 8.60 4.58 -3.30
C GLN A 120 7.23 4.22 -3.89
N ARG A 121 7.10 4.30 -5.22
CA ARG A 121 5.89 3.86 -5.92
C ARG A 121 5.93 2.36 -6.11
N CYS A 122 4.82 1.69 -5.84
CA CYS A 122 4.66 0.27 -6.11
C CYS A 122 4.69 -0.02 -7.63
N HIS A 123 5.01 -1.25 -8.05
CA HIS A 123 4.95 -1.68 -9.46
C HIS A 123 3.56 -1.51 -10.09
N CYS A 124 2.49 -1.56 -9.28
CA CYS A 124 1.12 -1.29 -9.75
C CYS A 124 0.85 0.20 -10.02
N LYS A 125 1.74 1.11 -9.60
CA LYS A 125 1.63 2.58 -9.68
C LYS A 125 0.47 3.22 -8.90
N ILE A 126 -0.32 2.42 -8.17
CA ILE A 126 -1.47 2.89 -7.38
C ILE A 126 -1.03 3.19 -5.94
N SER A 127 -0.39 2.23 -5.28
CA SER A 127 0.00 2.36 -3.87
C SER A 127 1.41 2.94 -3.71
N MET A 128 1.58 3.73 -2.64
CA MET A 128 2.89 4.16 -2.16
C MET A 128 3.38 3.21 -1.07
N LEU A 129 4.64 2.80 -1.15
CA LEU A 129 5.29 1.91 -0.18
C LEU A 129 6.29 2.70 0.65
N TYR A 130 6.37 2.36 1.93
CA TYR A 130 7.34 2.91 2.87
C TYR A 130 8.30 1.79 3.25
N VAL A 131 9.55 1.89 2.77
CA VAL A 131 10.55 0.85 2.93
C VAL A 131 11.79 1.46 3.58
N GLU A 132 12.39 0.75 4.53
CA GLU A 132 13.63 1.19 5.19
C GLU A 132 14.75 1.38 4.16
N CYS A 133 15.47 2.50 4.27
CA CYS A 133 16.54 2.85 3.34
C CYS A 133 17.64 1.79 3.28
N THR A 134 18.02 1.22 4.42
CA THR A 134 19.01 0.14 4.51
C THR A 134 18.58 -1.07 3.71
N LYS A 135 17.36 -1.56 3.95
CA LYS A 135 16.81 -2.71 3.24
C LYS A 135 16.77 -2.49 1.74
N LEU A 136 16.47 -1.27 1.27
CA LEU A 136 16.46 -0.96 -0.16
C LEU A 136 17.87 -0.83 -0.76
N THR A 137 18.82 -0.25 -0.01
CA THR A 137 20.18 0.06 -0.52
C THR A 137 21.09 -1.17 -0.50
N SER A 138 21.00 -2.01 0.54
CA SER A 138 21.84 -3.20 0.69
C SER A 138 21.26 -4.46 0.05
N ALA A 139 19.99 -4.44 -0.36
CA ALA A 139 19.34 -5.59 -0.98
C ALA A 139 19.90 -5.93 -2.37
N ALA A 140 19.88 -7.22 -2.69
CA ALA A 140 20.04 -7.71 -4.05
C ALA A 140 18.83 -7.30 -4.91
N GLU A 141 18.99 -7.32 -6.23
CA GLU A 141 17.98 -6.81 -7.17
C GLU A 141 16.61 -7.52 -7.05
N GLN A 142 16.60 -8.83 -6.80
CA GLN A 142 15.36 -9.60 -6.60
C GLN A 142 14.59 -9.11 -5.36
N THR A 143 15.29 -8.90 -4.25
CA THR A 143 14.66 -8.39 -3.03
C THR A 143 14.17 -6.95 -3.20
N LYS A 144 14.85 -6.12 -4.00
CA LYS A 144 14.34 -4.78 -4.36
C LYS A 144 13.04 -4.86 -5.13
N VAL A 145 12.90 -5.83 -6.04
CA VAL A 145 11.65 -6.07 -6.77
C VAL A 145 10.53 -6.44 -5.81
N GLU A 146 10.79 -7.33 -4.85
CA GLU A 146 9.79 -7.72 -3.83
C GLU A 146 9.40 -6.53 -2.93
N LEU A 147 10.37 -5.74 -2.46
CA LEU A 147 10.15 -4.52 -1.67
C LEU A 147 9.38 -3.44 -2.44
N GLY A 148 9.47 -3.44 -3.77
CA GLY A 148 8.70 -2.58 -4.67
C GLY A 148 7.28 -3.07 -4.96
N SER A 149 6.89 -4.24 -4.45
CA SER A 149 5.55 -4.80 -4.62
C SER A 149 4.68 -4.53 -3.38
N CYS A 150 3.39 -4.26 -3.59
CA CYS A 150 2.43 -4.12 -2.49
C CYS A 150 1.91 -5.45 -1.96
N ASN A 151 2.45 -6.58 -2.43
CA ASN A 151 2.01 -7.94 -2.14
C ASN A 151 0.53 -8.24 -2.42
N ASN A 152 -0.18 -7.32 -3.08
CA ASN A 152 -1.56 -7.52 -3.51
C ASN A 152 -1.61 -8.08 -4.94
N GLN A 153 -2.76 -8.64 -5.31
CA GLN A 153 -3.04 -9.05 -6.69
C GLN A 153 -2.87 -7.86 -7.65
N CYS A 154 -2.25 -8.09 -8.80
CA CYS A 154 -2.05 -7.06 -9.80
C CYS A 154 -3.41 -6.50 -10.28
N PRO A 155 -3.61 -5.18 -10.25
CA PRO A 155 -4.89 -4.56 -10.65
C PRO A 155 -5.07 -4.48 -12.18
N LYS A 156 -4.06 -4.87 -12.96
CA LYS A 156 -4.10 -4.81 -14.43
C LYS A 156 -4.98 -5.92 -14.99
N GLU A 157 -5.76 -5.57 -16.00
CA GLU A 157 -6.60 -6.48 -16.76
C GLU A 157 -5.84 -7.02 -17.98
N LEU A 158 -5.99 -8.31 -18.24
CA LEU A 158 -5.44 -8.98 -19.42
C LEU A 158 -6.33 -8.74 -20.63
N SER A 159 -5.82 -9.04 -21.83
CA SER A 159 -6.57 -8.97 -23.10
C SER A 159 -7.94 -9.67 -23.09
N CYS A 160 -8.10 -10.74 -22.32
CA CYS A 160 -9.37 -11.46 -22.13
C CYS A 160 -10.37 -10.78 -21.17
N GLY A 161 -10.07 -9.59 -20.65
CA GLY A 161 -10.90 -8.85 -19.69
C GLY A 161 -10.82 -9.33 -18.24
N HIS A 162 -10.03 -10.37 -17.96
CA HIS A 162 -9.82 -10.86 -16.60
C HIS A 162 -8.65 -10.16 -15.91
N ARG A 163 -8.76 -9.95 -14.60
CA ARG A 163 -7.66 -9.42 -13.77
C ARG A 163 -6.52 -10.41 -13.65
N CYS A 164 -5.29 -9.92 -13.77
CA CYS A 164 -4.07 -10.70 -13.57
C CYS A 164 -4.07 -11.33 -12.16
N LYS A 165 -3.80 -12.63 -12.06
CA LYS A 165 -3.75 -13.37 -10.79
C LYS A 165 -2.40 -13.32 -10.10
N GLN A 166 -1.36 -12.84 -10.79
CA GLN A 166 -0.04 -12.72 -10.20
C GLN A 166 -0.03 -11.61 -9.15
N VAL A 167 0.80 -11.79 -8.11
CA VAL A 167 1.12 -10.73 -7.16
C VAL A 167 1.73 -9.56 -7.93
N CYS A 168 1.56 -8.35 -7.41
CA CYS A 168 2.11 -7.14 -8.01
C CYS A 168 3.57 -7.34 -8.43
N HIS A 169 3.79 -7.33 -9.74
CA HIS A 169 5.07 -7.66 -10.36
C HIS A 169 5.52 -6.48 -11.22
N PRO A 170 6.83 -6.34 -11.47
CA PRO A 170 7.34 -5.35 -12.39
C PRO A 170 6.91 -5.69 -13.84
N GLY A 171 6.77 -4.66 -14.67
CA GLY A 171 6.55 -4.82 -16.11
C GLY A 171 5.09 -5.11 -16.53
N VAL A 172 4.98 -5.75 -17.69
CA VAL A 172 3.71 -6.13 -18.35
C VAL A 172 3.25 -7.48 -17.79
N CYS A 173 1.93 -7.66 -17.64
CA CYS A 173 1.37 -8.92 -17.16
C CYS A 173 1.55 -10.02 -18.20
N GLU A 174 1.67 -11.27 -17.73
CA GLU A 174 1.62 -12.42 -18.63
C GLU A 174 0.20 -12.56 -19.20
N GLU A 175 0.07 -12.55 -20.53
CA GLU A 175 -1.23 -12.60 -21.23
C GLU A 175 -1.97 -13.95 -21.08
N LYS A 176 -1.31 -14.97 -20.53
CA LYS A 176 -1.91 -16.29 -20.32
C LYS A 176 -2.83 -16.29 -19.10
N CYS A 177 -4.11 -16.07 -19.37
CA CYS A 177 -5.13 -16.11 -18.32
C CYS A 177 -5.39 -17.54 -17.80
N GLN A 178 -5.02 -17.79 -16.55
CA GLN A 178 -5.28 -19.05 -15.82
C GLN A 178 -6.65 -19.06 -15.11
N GLN A 179 -7.58 -18.18 -15.50
CA GLN A 179 -8.95 -18.25 -14.99
C GLN A 179 -9.71 -19.39 -15.66
N LYS A 180 -10.52 -20.12 -14.89
CA LYS A 180 -11.39 -21.18 -15.44
C LYS A 180 -12.69 -20.54 -15.89
N VAL A 181 -13.01 -20.67 -17.17
CA VAL A 181 -14.27 -20.21 -17.76
C VAL A 181 -15.18 -21.40 -18.03
N LYS A 182 -16.48 -21.21 -17.83
CA LYS A 182 -17.50 -22.25 -18.04
C LYS A 182 -18.06 -22.12 -19.44
N LEU A 183 -17.62 -23.01 -20.34
CA LEU A 183 -18.16 -23.08 -21.70
C LEU A 183 -19.36 -24.03 -21.72
N ARG A 184 -20.38 -23.67 -22.50
CA ARG A 184 -21.59 -24.48 -22.67
C ARG A 184 -21.67 -25.00 -24.08
N CYS A 185 -22.31 -26.16 -24.26
CA CYS A 185 -22.68 -26.60 -25.60
C CYS A 185 -23.63 -25.59 -26.27
N PRO A 186 -23.78 -25.62 -27.60
CA PRO A 186 -24.80 -24.84 -28.32
C PRO A 186 -26.22 -25.07 -27.76
N CYS A 187 -26.45 -26.29 -27.27
CA CYS A 187 -27.68 -26.71 -26.61
C CYS A 187 -27.86 -26.20 -25.17
N LYS A 188 -26.88 -25.49 -24.60
CA LYS A 188 -26.77 -24.99 -23.22
C LYS A 188 -26.88 -26.03 -22.08
N ARG A 189 -26.99 -27.31 -22.40
CA ARG A 189 -27.13 -28.44 -21.46
C ARG A 189 -25.82 -28.88 -20.81
N LEU A 190 -24.80 -29.17 -21.62
CA LEU A 190 -23.47 -29.55 -21.12
C LEU A 190 -22.69 -28.29 -20.75
N LYS A 191 -22.00 -28.35 -19.61
CA LYS A 191 -21.08 -27.30 -19.14
C LYS A 191 -19.75 -27.97 -18.84
N LYS A 192 -18.67 -27.44 -19.42
CA LYS A 192 -17.30 -27.92 -19.16
C LYS A 192 -16.44 -26.70 -18.81
N GLU A 193 -15.50 -26.90 -17.90
CA GLU A 193 -14.59 -25.84 -17.44
C GLU A 193 -13.28 -25.91 -18.22
N PHE A 194 -12.88 -24.79 -18.81
CA PHE A 194 -11.61 -24.67 -19.53
C PHE A 194 -10.82 -23.47 -19.03
N PRO A 195 -9.48 -23.48 -19.11
CA PRO A 195 -8.68 -22.29 -18.93
C PRO A 195 -9.06 -21.22 -19.96
N CYS A 196 -9.15 -19.97 -19.53
CA CYS A 196 -9.48 -18.82 -20.38
C CYS A 196 -8.50 -18.67 -21.54
N SER A 197 -7.22 -19.01 -21.35
CA SER A 197 -6.24 -19.00 -22.44
C SER A 197 -6.58 -19.94 -23.61
N LEU A 198 -7.45 -20.94 -23.38
CA LEU A 198 -7.86 -21.92 -24.37
C LEU A 198 -9.35 -21.77 -24.75
N SER A 199 -10.05 -20.77 -24.21
CA SER A 199 -11.51 -20.66 -24.39
C SER A 199 -11.92 -20.53 -25.85
N ASP A 200 -11.17 -19.76 -26.62
CA ASP A 200 -11.49 -19.46 -28.02
C ASP A 200 -11.26 -20.66 -28.93
N GLN A 201 -10.44 -21.62 -28.49
CA GLN A 201 -10.13 -22.85 -29.21
C GLN A 201 -11.00 -24.04 -28.76
N CYS A 202 -11.75 -23.90 -27.66
CA CYS A 202 -12.51 -24.99 -27.07
C CYS A 202 -14.02 -24.84 -27.34
N VAL A 203 -14.57 -25.67 -28.21
CA VAL A 203 -16.02 -25.78 -28.39
C VAL A 203 -16.55 -27.02 -27.67
N VAL A 204 -17.51 -26.83 -26.75
CA VAL A 204 -18.16 -27.96 -26.06
C VAL A 204 -19.15 -28.63 -27.01
N GLN A 205 -18.77 -29.77 -27.57
CA GLN A 205 -19.66 -30.57 -28.41
C GLN A 205 -20.76 -31.25 -27.58
N CYS A 206 -21.92 -31.47 -28.22
CA CYS A 206 -23.01 -32.25 -27.64
C CYS A 206 -22.69 -33.75 -27.73
N ASP A 207 -22.68 -34.44 -26.58
CA ASP A 207 -22.61 -35.91 -26.53
C ASP A 207 -23.95 -36.53 -27.00
N GLU A 208 -23.96 -37.82 -27.33
CA GLU A 208 -25.13 -38.52 -27.89
C GLU A 208 -26.39 -38.38 -27.01
N ALA A 209 -26.26 -38.55 -25.69
CA ALA A 209 -27.36 -38.36 -24.75
C ALA A 209 -27.97 -36.95 -24.84
N CYS A 210 -27.12 -35.94 -25.05
CA CYS A 210 -27.53 -34.55 -25.14
C CYS A 210 -28.35 -34.29 -26.42
N ARG A 211 -27.92 -34.88 -27.54
CA ARG A 211 -28.63 -34.82 -28.83
C ARG A 211 -29.98 -35.56 -28.76
N ASP A 212 -30.01 -36.73 -28.12
CA ASP A 212 -31.24 -37.50 -27.93
C ASP A 212 -32.29 -36.74 -27.12
N GLN A 213 -31.86 -36.03 -26.09
CA GLN A 213 -32.77 -35.22 -25.29
C GLN A 213 -33.27 -34.00 -26.05
N GLN A 214 -32.46 -33.39 -26.93
CA GLN A 214 -32.97 -32.35 -27.83
C GLN A 214 -34.04 -32.90 -28.78
N ARG A 215 -33.81 -34.09 -29.37
CA ARG A 215 -34.78 -34.76 -30.24
C ARG A 215 -36.11 -35.07 -29.51
N LYS A 216 -36.03 -35.54 -28.26
CA LYS A 216 -37.24 -35.78 -27.44
C LYS A 216 -38.00 -34.50 -27.14
N VAL A 217 -37.28 -33.42 -26.79
CA VAL A 217 -37.92 -32.12 -26.53
C VAL A 217 -38.56 -31.54 -27.80
N SER A 218 -37.93 -31.66 -28.97
CA SER A 218 -38.53 -31.21 -30.22
C SER A 218 -39.75 -32.05 -30.59
N GLN A 219 -39.68 -33.38 -30.46
CA GLN A 219 -40.82 -34.27 -30.71
C GLN A 219 -42.02 -33.97 -29.79
N VAL A 220 -41.77 -33.75 -28.49
CA VAL A 220 -42.85 -33.38 -27.55
C VAL A 220 -43.47 -32.04 -27.94
N LYS A 221 -42.66 -31.02 -28.25
CA LYS A 221 -43.17 -29.72 -28.69
C LYS A 221 -44.00 -29.81 -29.98
N GLU A 222 -43.54 -30.59 -30.95
CA GLU A 222 -44.28 -30.81 -32.19
C GLU A 222 -45.58 -31.58 -31.93
N ALA A 223 -45.58 -32.57 -31.04
CA ALA A 223 -46.78 -33.31 -30.66
C ALA A 223 -47.77 -32.43 -29.89
N GLU A 224 -47.31 -31.58 -28.97
CA GLU A 224 -48.14 -30.59 -28.28
C GLU A 224 -48.74 -29.58 -29.26
N GLN A 225 -47.96 -29.10 -30.24
CA GLN A 225 -48.46 -28.20 -31.28
C GLN A 225 -49.51 -28.88 -32.17
N ARG A 226 -49.28 -30.13 -32.57
CA ARG A 226 -50.27 -30.91 -33.36
C ARG A 226 -51.55 -31.17 -32.56
N ALA A 227 -51.43 -31.57 -31.30
CA ALA A 227 -52.59 -31.78 -30.42
C ALA A 227 -53.38 -30.49 -30.21
N ALA A 228 -52.71 -29.34 -30.04
CA ALA A 228 -53.36 -28.04 -29.94
C ALA A 228 -54.11 -27.67 -31.24
N GLN A 229 -53.51 -27.93 -32.41
CA GLN A 229 -54.15 -27.71 -33.71
C GLN A 229 -55.36 -28.64 -33.92
N GLU A 230 -55.26 -29.91 -33.53
CA GLU A 230 -56.37 -30.87 -33.61
C GLU A 230 -57.53 -30.48 -32.67
N GLU A 231 -57.23 -30.02 -31.46
CA GLU A 231 -58.24 -29.53 -30.51
C GLU A 231 -58.95 -28.28 -31.05
N GLU A 232 -58.21 -27.34 -31.66
CA GLU A 232 -58.76 -26.15 -32.30
C GLU A 232 -59.65 -26.51 -33.50
N GLN A 233 -59.20 -27.41 -34.36
CA GLN A 233 -60.00 -27.90 -35.51
C GLN A 233 -61.29 -28.57 -35.05
N LYS A 234 -61.23 -29.38 -33.99
CA LYS A 234 -62.42 -30.05 -33.43
C LYS A 234 -63.41 -29.04 -32.87
N LYS A 235 -62.96 -28.01 -32.14
CA LYS A 235 -63.81 -26.91 -31.66
C LYS A 235 -64.49 -26.19 -32.83
N LEU A 236 -63.74 -25.87 -33.88
CA LEU A 236 -64.29 -25.23 -35.08
C LEU A 236 -65.36 -26.11 -35.75
N GLN A 237 -65.12 -27.41 -35.86
CA GLN A 237 -66.08 -28.35 -36.42
C GLN A 237 -67.35 -28.42 -35.56
N GLU A 238 -67.22 -28.53 -34.24
CA GLU A 238 -68.36 -28.53 -33.31
C GLU A 238 -69.18 -27.23 -33.39
N GLU A 239 -68.52 -26.07 -33.57
CA GLU A 239 -69.19 -24.79 -33.79
C GLU A 239 -69.97 -24.74 -35.12
N LEU A 240 -69.39 -25.24 -36.21
CA LEU A 240 -70.06 -25.33 -37.51
C LEU A 240 -71.29 -26.26 -37.44
N GLU A 241 -71.15 -27.43 -36.82
CA GLU A 241 -72.29 -28.36 -36.63
C GLU A 241 -73.38 -27.75 -35.74
N ALA A 242 -73.00 -27.01 -34.69
CA ALA A 242 -73.95 -26.30 -33.85
C ALA A 242 -74.67 -25.19 -34.64
N PHE A 243 -73.96 -24.50 -35.53
CA PHE A 243 -74.54 -23.49 -36.43
C PHE A 243 -75.54 -24.11 -37.42
N GLU A 244 -75.19 -25.23 -38.08
CA GLU A 244 -76.09 -25.95 -38.99
C GLU A 244 -77.35 -26.46 -38.27
N LYS A 245 -77.21 -27.03 -37.08
CA LYS A 245 -78.35 -27.48 -36.26
C LYS A 245 -79.28 -26.32 -35.88
N ARG A 246 -78.74 -25.12 -35.60
CA ARG A 246 -79.55 -23.90 -35.38
C ARG A 246 -80.31 -23.50 -36.64
N GLN A 247 -79.67 -23.59 -37.81
CA GLN A 247 -80.29 -23.25 -39.08
C GLN A 247 -81.45 -24.21 -39.43
N GLN A 248 -81.26 -25.52 -39.22
CA GLN A 248 -82.29 -26.54 -39.47
C GLN A 248 -83.50 -26.40 -38.52
N ARG A 249 -83.28 -26.00 -37.27
CA ARG A 249 -84.38 -25.71 -36.31
C ARG A 249 -85.18 -24.44 -36.64
N GLY A 250 -84.65 -23.56 -37.51
CA GLY A 250 -85.33 -22.33 -37.97
C GLY A 250 -86.25 -22.51 -39.18
N GLY A 251 -86.36 -23.71 -39.76
CA GLY A 251 -87.12 -23.97 -40.99
C GLY A 251 -88.64 -24.20 -40.85
N GLY A 252 -89.17 -24.29 -39.63
CA GLY A 252 -90.60 -24.53 -39.36
C GLY A 252 -91.33 -23.29 -38.83
N ARG A 253 -92.19 -22.68 -39.65
CA ARG A 253 -92.92 -21.41 -39.45
C ARG A 253 -93.66 -21.28 -38.09
N ARG A 254 -93.54 -20.10 -37.43
CA ARG A 254 -94.72 -19.39 -36.88
C ARG A 254 -94.51 -17.88 -36.69
N SER A 255 -95.14 -17.13 -37.60
CA SER A 255 -95.74 -15.83 -37.29
C SER A 255 -96.77 -16.02 -36.18
N LYS A 256 -96.57 -15.41 -35.00
CA LYS A 256 -97.67 -15.02 -34.10
C LYS A 256 -97.25 -13.88 -33.17
N LYS A 257 -97.91 -12.74 -33.37
CA LYS A 257 -97.86 -11.52 -32.57
C LYS A 257 -98.57 -11.75 -31.22
N ARG A 258 -97.83 -11.70 -30.11
CA ARG A 258 -98.26 -11.50 -28.71
C ARG A 258 -96.95 -11.39 -27.91
N GLY A 259 -96.65 -10.42 -27.07
CA GLY A 259 -97.39 -9.37 -26.40
C GLY A 259 -96.50 -9.03 -25.20
N ARG A 260 -96.16 -7.75 -25.06
CA ARG A 260 -95.42 -7.13 -23.96
C ARG A 260 -95.57 -7.86 -22.61
N ARG A 261 -94.45 -8.35 -22.06
CA ARG A 261 -94.28 -8.55 -20.62
C ARG A 261 -92.91 -7.98 -20.28
N GLU A 262 -92.94 -6.94 -19.46
CA GLU A 262 -91.76 -6.32 -18.85
C GLU A 262 -90.97 -7.39 -18.10
N GLU A 263 -89.70 -7.52 -18.45
CA GLU A 263 -88.70 -8.12 -17.59
C GLU A 263 -87.60 -7.08 -17.42
N VAL A 264 -87.50 -6.66 -16.16
CA VAL A 264 -86.68 -5.61 -15.57
C VAL A 264 -85.24 -5.66 -16.10
N GLU A 265 -84.78 -4.50 -16.58
CA GLU A 265 -83.36 -4.19 -16.72
C GLU A 265 -82.69 -4.32 -15.34
N GLU A 266 -81.94 -5.40 -15.11
CA GLU A 266 -80.89 -5.39 -14.08
C GLU A 266 -79.62 -4.79 -14.70
N GLU A 267 -79.64 -3.46 -14.87
CA GLU A 267 -78.40 -2.69 -14.86
C GLU A 267 -77.92 -2.58 -13.41
N GLY A 268 -76.68 -2.99 -13.13
CA GLY A 268 -76.08 -2.70 -11.83
C GLY A 268 -74.85 -3.48 -11.37
N GLY A 269 -74.26 -4.35 -12.20
CA GLY A 269 -73.06 -5.11 -11.83
C GLY A 269 -71.71 -4.38 -11.98
N GLY A 270 -71.70 -3.16 -12.56
CA GLY A 270 -70.46 -2.46 -12.93
C GLY A 270 -69.65 -1.87 -11.76
N GLY A 271 -70.29 -1.52 -10.64
CA GLY A 271 -69.61 -0.80 -9.56
C GLY A 271 -68.56 -1.62 -8.80
N ARG A 272 -68.72 -2.95 -8.74
CA ARG A 272 -67.84 -3.83 -7.95
C ARG A 272 -66.56 -4.21 -8.70
N TRP A 273 -66.63 -4.33 -10.02
CA TRP A 273 -65.48 -4.62 -10.88
C TRP A 273 -64.55 -3.41 -11.00
N TRP A 274 -65.10 -2.20 -11.17
CA TRP A 274 -64.31 -0.97 -11.18
C TRP A 274 -63.63 -0.69 -9.82
N ARG A 275 -64.30 -0.94 -8.69
CA ARG A 275 -63.67 -0.85 -7.36
C ARG A 275 -62.53 -1.86 -7.17
N ARG A 276 -62.66 -3.06 -7.73
CA ARG A 276 -61.66 -4.14 -7.60
C ARG A 276 -60.46 -3.93 -8.53
N CYS A 277 -60.69 -3.45 -9.76
CA CYS A 277 -59.63 -3.03 -10.68
C CYS A 277 -58.90 -1.76 -10.21
N GLY A 278 -59.62 -0.79 -9.63
CA GLY A 278 -59.01 0.42 -9.07
C GLY A 278 -58.03 0.10 -7.94
N VAL A 279 -58.39 -0.82 -7.02
CA VAL A 279 -57.49 -1.25 -5.93
C VAL A 279 -56.31 -2.07 -6.45
N LEU A 280 -56.51 -2.90 -7.49
CA LEU A 280 -55.43 -3.72 -8.08
C LEU A 280 -54.43 -2.91 -8.91
N VAL A 281 -54.82 -1.76 -9.47
CA VAL A 281 -53.95 -0.94 -10.34
C VAL A 281 -53.38 0.29 -9.61
N LEU A 282 -54.14 0.96 -8.75
CA LEU A 282 -53.70 2.19 -8.09
C LEU A 282 -52.73 1.95 -6.92
N VAL A 283 -52.86 0.82 -6.22
CA VAL A 283 -51.98 0.47 -5.09
C VAL A 283 -50.52 0.22 -5.54
N PRO A 284 -50.23 -0.57 -6.60
CA PRO A 284 -48.85 -0.75 -7.05
C PRO A 284 -48.24 0.51 -7.68
N LEU A 285 -49.03 1.33 -8.37
CA LEU A 285 -48.55 2.62 -8.92
C LEU A 285 -48.21 3.63 -7.81
N GLY A 286 -49.04 3.73 -6.78
CA GLY A 286 -48.75 4.57 -5.61
C GLY A 286 -47.51 4.10 -4.83
N GLY A 287 -47.34 2.79 -4.68
CA GLY A 287 -46.16 2.20 -4.04
C GLY A 287 -44.86 2.47 -4.80
N ALA A 288 -44.90 2.41 -6.14
CA ALA A 288 -43.74 2.72 -6.98
C ALA A 288 -43.34 4.20 -6.90
N LEU A 289 -44.31 5.11 -6.82
CA LEU A 289 -44.04 6.55 -6.71
C LEU A 289 -43.48 6.94 -5.33
N LEU A 290 -44.00 6.36 -4.24
CA LEU A 290 -43.50 6.61 -2.89
C LEU A 290 -42.08 6.07 -2.68
N SER A 291 -41.77 4.89 -3.26
CA SER A 291 -40.43 4.32 -3.20
C SER A 291 -39.42 5.12 -4.04
N ALA A 292 -39.83 5.62 -5.22
CA ALA A 292 -39.00 6.52 -6.02
C ALA A 292 -38.73 7.86 -5.30
N ALA A 293 -39.75 8.44 -4.63
CA ALA A 293 -39.59 9.66 -3.86
C ALA A 293 -38.67 9.47 -2.64
N ALA A 294 -38.81 8.36 -1.90
CA ALA A 294 -37.92 8.03 -0.78
C ALA A 294 -36.48 7.82 -1.24
N PHE A 295 -36.25 7.15 -2.38
CA PHE A 295 -34.93 6.99 -2.97
C PHE A 295 -34.30 8.33 -3.36
N TYR A 296 -35.07 9.25 -3.94
CA TYR A 296 -34.59 10.59 -4.27
C TYR A 296 -34.23 11.40 -3.02
N LEU A 297 -35.05 11.36 -1.97
CA LEU A 297 -34.78 12.08 -0.72
C LEU A 297 -33.57 11.52 0.04
N LEU A 298 -33.31 10.21 -0.02
CA LEU A 298 -32.16 9.58 0.61
C LEU A 298 -30.84 9.78 -0.18
N ASN A 299 -30.91 10.08 -1.47
CA ASN A 299 -29.73 10.35 -2.30
C ASN A 299 -29.43 11.84 -2.48
N THR A 300 -30.31 12.73 -2.01
CA THR A 300 -30.13 14.20 -2.09
C THR A 300 -29.86 14.86 -0.73
N ALA A 301 -29.70 14.06 0.32
CA ALA A 301 -29.16 14.43 1.63
C ALA A 301 -27.75 13.86 1.79
#